data_AF-A0A7S0VVS6-F1
#
_entry.id   AF-A0A7S0VVS6-F1
#
_cell.length_a   1.000
_cell.length_b   1.000
_cell.length_c   1.000
_cell.angle_alpha   90.00
_cell.angle_beta   90.00
_cell.angle_gamma   90.00
#
_symmetry.space_group_name_H-M   'P 1'
#
loop_
_entity.id
_entity.type
_entity.pdbx_description
1 polymer ?
#
loop_
_entity_poly.entity_id
_entity_poly.type
_entity_poly.pdbx_seq_one_letter_code
_entity_poly.pdbx_strand_id
1 'polypeptide(L)'
;AAACLQHASAGSAQVRRSACYGLAVCAQRGGAGFAPLVPAALQAMHGAVTAEGAREGDNNEATDNAVDAVGRMCRYQPGSGLDLASVLPTWVSWLPLKHDEECAAEAHGYLAGLLEAGSPHILPCLPDALRVVASVRGGAPLEPGQSTGDAALKDRLGRALGGVPPD
;
A
#
# COMPACT_ATOMS: atom_id res chain seq x y z
N ALA A 1 3.84 -19.40 -4.40
CA ALA A 1 4.17 -18.24 -5.22
C ALA A 1 3.98 -18.48 -6.73
N ALA A 2 4.63 -19.47 -7.36
CA ALA A 2 4.53 -19.69 -8.82
C ALA A 2 3.10 -19.90 -9.35
N ALA A 3 2.31 -20.78 -8.72
CA ALA A 3 0.89 -20.97 -9.08
C ALA A 3 0.06 -19.69 -8.86
N CYS A 4 0.34 -18.92 -7.80
CA CYS A 4 -0.34 -17.65 -7.55
C CYS A 4 -0.02 -16.62 -8.64
N LEU A 5 1.23 -16.53 -9.11
CA LEU A 5 1.60 -15.65 -10.23
C LEU A 5 0.83 -15.99 -11.50
N GLN A 6 0.66 -17.28 -11.82
CA GLN A 6 -0.08 -17.74 -13.00
C GLN A 6 -1.56 -17.38 -12.96
N HIS A 7 -2.14 -17.28 -11.76
CA HIS A 7 -3.59 -17.08 -11.58
C HIS A 7 -3.98 -15.65 -11.16
N ALA A 8 -3.01 -14.75 -10.96
CA ALA A 8 -3.26 -13.34 -10.61
C ALA A 8 -4.08 -12.59 -11.67
N SER A 9 -4.09 -13.05 -12.92
CA SER A 9 -4.86 -12.49 -14.04
C SER A 9 -5.97 -13.42 -14.54
N ALA A 10 -6.43 -14.38 -13.73
CA ALA A 10 -7.50 -15.31 -14.11
C ALA A 10 -8.81 -14.57 -14.47
N GLY A 11 -9.64 -15.11 -15.38
CA GLY A 11 -10.94 -14.49 -15.69
C GLY A 11 -11.92 -14.50 -14.49
N SER A 12 -11.84 -15.52 -13.63
CA SER A 12 -12.64 -15.62 -12.42
C SER A 12 -12.12 -14.69 -11.32
N ALA A 13 -12.99 -13.81 -10.82
CA ALA A 13 -12.68 -12.89 -9.73
C ALA A 13 -12.23 -13.63 -8.46
N GLN A 14 -12.91 -14.72 -8.11
CA GLN A 14 -12.56 -15.53 -6.94
C GLN A 14 -11.16 -16.15 -7.05
N VAL A 15 -10.82 -16.71 -8.22
CA VAL A 15 -9.49 -17.29 -8.46
C VAL A 15 -8.41 -16.22 -8.38
N ARG A 16 -8.64 -15.03 -8.98
CA ARG A 16 -7.71 -13.90 -8.86
C ARG A 16 -7.55 -13.47 -7.41
N ARG A 17 -8.64 -13.29 -6.66
CA ARG A 17 -8.62 -12.90 -5.24
C ARG A 17 -7.75 -13.84 -4.42
N SER A 18 -7.94 -15.15 -4.58
CA SER A 18 -7.11 -16.16 -3.90
C SER A 18 -5.65 -16.13 -4.32
N ALA A 19 -5.37 -15.89 -5.60
CA ALA A 19 -4.01 -15.75 -6.12
C ALA A 19 -3.30 -14.50 -5.55
N CYS A 20 -3.96 -13.34 -5.57
CA CYS A 20 -3.46 -12.09 -4.99
C CYS A 20 -3.19 -12.23 -3.49
N TYR A 21 -4.13 -12.81 -2.74
CA TYR A 21 -3.95 -13.08 -1.30
C TYR A 21 -2.76 -14.00 -1.04
N GLY A 22 -2.62 -15.08 -1.81
CA GLY A 22 -1.48 -15.98 -1.70
C GLY A 22 -0.14 -15.27 -1.94
N LEU A 23 -0.08 -14.30 -2.86
CA LEU A 23 1.10 -13.46 -3.07
C LEU A 23 1.34 -12.49 -1.92
N ALA A 24 0.30 -11.89 -1.34
CA ALA A 24 0.40 -11.04 -0.16
C ALA A 24 1.00 -11.81 1.03
N VAL A 25 0.54 -13.04 1.27
CA VAL A 25 1.08 -13.93 2.30
C VAL A 25 2.52 -14.33 2.00
N CYS A 26 2.85 -14.62 0.73
CA CYS A 26 4.24 -14.90 0.33
C CYS A 26 5.15 -13.68 0.56
N ALA A 27 4.67 -12.46 0.29
CA ALA A 27 5.42 -11.24 0.57
C ALA A 27 5.67 -11.07 2.08
N GLN A 28 4.68 -11.35 2.92
CA GLN A 28 4.80 -11.21 4.37
C GLN A 28 5.66 -12.31 5.03
N ARG A 29 5.55 -13.55 4.56
CA ARG A 29 6.11 -14.73 5.26
C ARG A 29 7.19 -15.48 4.49
N GLY A 30 7.32 -15.26 3.19
CA GLY A 30 8.23 -16.00 2.31
C GLY A 30 9.71 -15.63 2.49
N GLY A 31 10.00 -14.52 3.19
CA GLY A 31 11.37 -14.06 3.47
C GLY A 31 12.21 -13.94 2.20
N ALA A 32 13.51 -14.25 2.31
CA ALA A 32 14.47 -14.16 1.21
C ALA A 32 14.11 -15.04 0.00
N GLY A 33 13.36 -16.13 0.20
CA GLY A 33 12.94 -17.01 -0.90
C GLY A 33 11.91 -16.38 -1.84
N PHE A 34 11.17 -15.36 -1.38
CA PHE A 34 10.22 -14.63 -2.21
C PHE A 34 10.82 -13.42 -2.92
N ALA A 35 11.92 -12.86 -2.40
CA ALA A 35 12.56 -11.66 -2.95
C ALA A 35 12.81 -11.71 -4.48
N PRO A 36 13.29 -12.82 -5.08
CA PRO A 36 13.48 -12.91 -6.53
C PRO A 36 12.19 -12.82 -7.35
N LEU A 37 11.03 -13.09 -6.73
CA LEU A 37 9.73 -13.10 -7.38
C LEU A 37 8.99 -11.76 -7.28
N VAL A 38 9.47 -10.84 -6.45
CA VAL A 38 8.83 -9.54 -6.21
C VAL A 38 8.63 -8.74 -7.50
N PRO A 39 9.60 -8.62 -8.43
CA PRO A 39 9.38 -7.88 -9.67
C PRO A 39 8.22 -8.42 -10.52
N ALA A 40 8.16 -9.74 -10.68
CA ALA A 40 7.08 -10.40 -11.43
C ALA A 40 5.73 -10.27 -10.70
N ALA A 41 5.74 -10.35 -9.36
CA ALA A 41 4.54 -10.18 -8.55
C ALA A 41 3.99 -8.74 -8.64
N LEU A 42 4.85 -7.72 -8.58
CA LEU A 42 4.46 -6.32 -8.76
C LEU A 42 3.81 -6.09 -10.12
N GLN A 43 4.40 -6.62 -11.19
CA GLN A 43 3.83 -6.50 -12.54
C GLN A 43 2.45 -7.16 -12.62
N ALA A 44 2.30 -8.36 -12.04
CA ALA A 44 1.02 -9.06 -12.00
C ALA A 44 -0.05 -8.29 -11.21
N MET A 45 0.30 -7.74 -10.04
CA MET A 45 -0.63 -6.94 -9.22
C MET A 45 -1.01 -5.64 -9.93
N HIS A 46 -0.05 -4.94 -10.55
CA HIS A 46 -0.35 -3.75 -11.34
C HIS A 46 -1.38 -4.08 -12.44
N GLY A 47 -1.16 -5.16 -13.20
CA GLY A 47 -2.12 -5.62 -14.22
C GLY A 47 -3.51 -5.94 -13.65
N ALA A 48 -3.59 -6.55 -12.47
CA ALA A 48 -4.86 -6.84 -11.81
C ALA A 48 -5.60 -5.56 -11.37
N VAL A 49 -4.89 -4.56 -10.86
CA VAL A 49 -5.47 -3.29 -10.39
C VAL A 49 -5.90 -2.39 -11.55
N THR A 50 -5.16 -2.39 -12.66
CA THR A 50 -5.44 -1.53 -13.83
C THR A 50 -6.29 -2.20 -14.90
N ALA A 51 -6.79 -3.41 -14.67
CA ALA A 51 -7.65 -4.10 -15.62
C ALA A 51 -8.99 -3.34 -15.80
N GLU A 52 -9.55 -3.40 -17.01
CA GLU A 52 -10.90 -2.91 -17.26
C GLU A 52 -11.92 -3.62 -16.34
N GLY A 53 -12.80 -2.86 -15.70
CA GLY A 53 -13.77 -3.40 -14.74
C GLY A 53 -13.16 -3.95 -13.44
N ALA A 54 -11.88 -3.68 -13.13
CA ALA A 54 -11.23 -4.17 -11.91
C ALA A 54 -11.97 -3.74 -10.63
N ARG A 55 -12.62 -2.58 -10.64
CA ARG A 55 -13.37 -2.02 -9.51
C ARG A 55 -14.89 -2.10 -9.69
N GLU A 56 -15.36 -3.18 -10.32
CA GLU A 56 -16.79 -3.42 -10.59
C GLU A 56 -17.24 -4.78 -10.08
N GLY A 57 -18.43 -4.82 -9.46
CA GLY A 57 -19.07 -6.07 -9.00
C GLY A 57 -18.13 -6.96 -8.18
N ASP A 58 -18.04 -8.23 -8.59
CA ASP A 58 -17.25 -9.26 -7.90
C ASP A 58 -15.72 -9.03 -7.99
N ASN A 59 -15.26 -8.12 -8.86
CA ASN A 59 -13.83 -7.84 -9.02
C ASN A 59 -13.27 -6.96 -7.90
N ASN A 60 -14.13 -6.26 -7.16
CA ASN A 60 -13.74 -5.29 -6.14
C ASN A 60 -12.81 -5.90 -5.07
N GLU A 61 -13.19 -7.03 -4.47
CA GLU A 61 -12.35 -7.70 -3.47
C GLU A 61 -11.05 -8.25 -4.09
N ALA A 62 -11.09 -8.74 -5.33
CA ALA A 62 -9.87 -9.20 -6.01
C ALA A 62 -8.86 -8.05 -6.22
N THR A 63 -9.37 -6.85 -6.50
CA THR A 63 -8.57 -5.63 -6.64
C THR A 63 -8.04 -5.15 -5.30
N ASP A 64 -8.87 -5.15 -4.24
CA ASP A 64 -8.40 -4.80 -2.89
C ASP A 64 -7.25 -5.73 -2.45
N ASN A 65 -7.35 -7.04 -2.71
CA ASN A 65 -6.29 -8.00 -2.39
C ASN A 65 -5.03 -7.78 -3.23
N ALA A 66 -5.16 -7.33 -4.48
CA ALA A 66 -4.01 -7.00 -5.31
C ALA A 66 -3.27 -5.77 -4.78
N VAL A 67 -4.00 -4.73 -4.35
CA VAL A 67 -3.42 -3.53 -3.75
C VAL A 67 -2.77 -3.85 -2.39
N ASP A 68 -3.39 -4.65 -1.54
CA ASP A 68 -2.78 -5.12 -0.29
C ASP A 68 -1.50 -5.92 -0.54
N ALA A 69 -1.50 -6.82 -1.53
CA ALA A 69 -0.30 -7.57 -1.89
C ALA A 69 0.89 -6.67 -2.22
N VAL A 70 0.67 -5.58 -2.97
CA VAL A 70 1.72 -4.58 -3.26
C VAL A 70 2.19 -3.89 -1.98
N GLY A 71 1.26 -3.50 -1.10
CA GLY A 71 1.59 -2.91 0.21
C GLY A 71 2.46 -3.83 1.06
N ARG A 72 2.13 -5.13 1.13
CA ARG A 72 2.94 -6.13 1.84
C ARG A 72 4.29 -6.38 1.19
N MET A 73 4.41 -6.31 -0.14
CA MET A 73 5.72 -6.36 -0.81
C MET A 73 6.58 -5.17 -0.40
N CYS A 74 6.05 -3.95 -0.46
CA CYS A 74 6.76 -2.75 -0.01
C CYS A 74 7.20 -2.85 1.46
N ARG A 75 6.35 -3.40 2.33
CA ARG A 75 6.60 -3.50 3.77
C ARG A 75 7.62 -4.59 4.14
N TYR A 76 7.48 -5.78 3.56
CA TYR A 76 8.16 -6.98 4.04
C TYR A 76 9.29 -7.46 3.12
N GLN A 77 9.44 -6.87 1.93
CA GLN A 77 10.48 -7.26 0.97
C GLN A 77 11.47 -6.11 0.62
N PRO A 78 12.00 -5.34 1.59
CA PRO A 78 12.91 -4.23 1.29
C PRO A 78 14.23 -4.69 0.63
N GLY A 79 14.63 -5.96 0.82
CA GLY A 79 15.83 -6.55 0.24
C GLY A 79 15.68 -7.09 -1.19
N SER A 80 14.50 -6.96 -1.82
CA SER A 80 14.26 -7.50 -3.16
C SER A 80 14.73 -6.59 -4.31
N GLY A 81 15.32 -5.43 -4.00
CA GLY A 81 15.64 -4.40 -5.00
C GLY A 81 14.41 -3.60 -5.47
N LEU A 82 13.30 -3.66 -4.73
CA LEU A 82 12.12 -2.83 -4.99
C LEU A 82 12.44 -1.36 -4.70
N ASP A 83 12.20 -0.48 -5.65
CA ASP A 83 12.33 0.95 -5.47
C ASP A 83 11.05 1.55 -4.84
N LEU A 84 11.09 1.76 -3.52
CA LEU A 84 9.95 2.30 -2.78
C LEU A 84 9.56 3.71 -3.24
N ALA A 85 10.52 4.50 -3.73
CA ALA A 85 10.26 5.87 -4.15
C ALA A 85 9.39 5.92 -5.42
N SER A 86 9.50 4.92 -6.30
CA SER A 86 8.62 4.81 -7.48
C SER A 86 7.33 4.06 -7.19
N VAL A 87 7.35 3.01 -6.36
CA VAL A 87 6.17 2.15 -6.14
C VAL A 87 5.15 2.79 -5.19
N LEU A 88 5.59 3.44 -4.11
CA LEU A 88 4.67 3.97 -3.09
C LEU A 88 3.70 5.03 -3.61
N PRO A 89 4.10 6.03 -4.41
CA PRO A 89 3.15 7.01 -4.96
C PRO A 89 2.02 6.35 -5.76
N THR A 90 2.35 5.37 -6.60
CA THR A 90 1.36 4.62 -7.36
C THR A 90 0.46 3.79 -6.44
N TRP A 91 1.03 3.09 -5.47
CA TRP A 91 0.26 2.30 -4.51
C TRP A 91 -0.72 3.15 -3.69
N VAL A 92 -0.29 4.33 -3.20
CA VAL A 92 -1.15 5.27 -2.46
C VAL A 92 -2.32 5.74 -3.32
N SER A 93 -2.12 5.93 -4.62
CA SER A 93 -3.20 6.34 -5.54
C SER A 93 -4.33 5.30 -5.67
N TRP A 94 -4.09 4.05 -5.27
CA TRP A 94 -5.08 2.97 -5.30
C TRP A 94 -5.87 2.82 -3.99
N LEU A 95 -5.52 3.58 -2.95
CA LEU A 95 -6.20 3.60 -1.66
C LEU A 95 -7.29 4.68 -1.63
N PRO A 96 -8.30 4.59 -0.74
CA PRO A 96 -8.52 3.53 0.26
C PRO A 96 -9.18 2.26 -0.31
N LEU A 97 -8.86 1.11 0.28
CA LEU A 97 -9.59 -0.14 0.10
C LEU A 97 -10.92 -0.09 0.88
N LYS A 98 -11.94 -0.78 0.38
CA LYS A 98 -13.33 -0.64 0.87
C LYS A 98 -14.13 -1.93 0.94
N HIS A 99 -13.67 -3.00 0.30
CA HIS A 99 -14.47 -4.20 0.05
C HIS A 99 -13.94 -5.41 0.83
N ASP A 100 -12.62 -5.55 0.96
CA ASP A 100 -12.00 -6.57 1.82
C ASP A 100 -11.45 -5.91 3.11
N GLU A 101 -12.11 -6.17 4.23
CA GLU A 101 -11.78 -5.55 5.53
C GLU A 101 -10.39 -5.96 6.06
N GLU A 102 -9.98 -7.21 5.85
CA GLU A 102 -8.66 -7.69 6.27
C GLU A 102 -7.56 -6.96 5.48
N CYS A 103 -7.73 -6.89 4.16
CA CYS A 103 -6.80 -6.20 3.26
C CYS A 103 -6.78 -4.70 3.52
N ALA A 104 -7.93 -4.09 3.79
CA ALA A 104 -8.03 -2.69 4.17
C ALA A 104 -7.25 -2.41 5.47
N ALA A 105 -7.44 -3.22 6.51
CA ALA A 105 -6.73 -3.07 7.78
C ALA A 105 -5.20 -3.14 7.61
N GLU A 106 -4.69 -4.10 6.85
CA GLU A 106 -3.25 -4.25 6.58
C GLU A 106 -2.69 -3.09 5.75
N ALA A 107 -3.35 -2.72 4.65
CA ALA A 107 -2.91 -1.65 3.77
C ALA A 107 -2.95 -0.27 4.45
N HIS A 108 -4.06 0.07 5.10
CA HIS A 108 -4.20 1.35 5.79
C HIS A 108 -3.32 1.43 7.04
N GLY A 109 -3.13 0.32 7.76
CA GLY A 109 -2.20 0.24 8.88
C GLY A 109 -0.75 0.46 8.44
N TYR A 110 -0.35 -0.10 7.29
CA TYR A 110 0.97 0.16 6.72
C TYR A 110 1.15 1.64 6.33
N LEU A 111 0.16 2.24 5.66
CA LEU A 111 0.20 3.67 5.30
C LEU A 111 0.31 4.56 6.54
N ALA A 112 -0.48 4.30 7.58
CA ALA A 112 -0.42 5.02 8.85
C ALA A 112 0.97 4.89 9.48
N GLY A 113 1.56 3.69 9.50
CA GLY A 113 2.91 3.47 9.99
C GLY A 113 3.99 4.24 9.22
N LEU A 114 3.88 4.36 7.89
CA LEU A 114 4.80 5.17 7.08
C LEU A 114 4.74 6.66 7.44
N LEU A 115 3.53 7.18 7.64
CA LEU A 115 3.31 8.57 8.05
C LEU A 115 3.83 8.81 9.48
N GLU A 116 3.45 7.95 10.42
CA GLU A 116 3.90 8.01 11.81
C GLU A 116 5.41 7.87 11.94
N ALA A 117 6.07 7.12 11.05
CA ALA A 117 7.53 7.03 11.01
C ALA A 117 8.21 8.25 10.38
N GLY A 118 7.47 9.10 9.64
CA GLY A 118 8.05 10.17 8.83
C GLY A 118 8.92 9.64 7.70
N SER A 119 8.51 8.53 7.07
CA SER A 119 9.30 7.88 6.02
C SER A 119 9.59 8.84 4.87
N PRO A 120 10.85 9.01 4.42
CA PRO A 120 11.16 9.91 3.31
C PRO A 120 10.47 9.48 2.00
N HIS A 121 10.17 8.20 1.85
CA HIS A 121 9.51 7.66 0.66
C HIS A 121 8.02 8.05 0.54
N ILE A 122 7.38 8.51 1.63
CA ILE A 122 6.00 9.01 1.56
C ILE A 122 5.93 10.48 1.20
N LEU A 123 7.02 11.23 1.37
CA LEU A 123 7.05 12.69 1.14
C LEU A 123 6.53 13.09 -0.25
N PRO A 124 6.88 12.40 -1.35
CA PRO A 124 6.38 12.76 -2.68
C PRO A 124 4.86 12.64 -2.84
N CYS A 125 4.21 11.81 -2.03
CA CYS A 125 2.77 11.55 -2.07
C CYS A 125 2.06 11.88 -0.74
N LEU A 126 2.69 12.71 0.10
CA LEU A 126 2.21 13.04 1.44
C LEU A 126 0.78 13.62 1.45
N PRO A 127 0.40 14.56 0.55
CA PRO A 127 -0.97 15.08 0.53
C PRO A 127 -2.01 13.99 0.27
N ASP A 128 -1.70 13.04 -0.61
CA ASP A 128 -2.61 11.95 -0.98
C ASP A 128 -2.72 10.93 0.16
N ALA A 129 -1.58 10.58 0.76
CA ALA A 129 -1.53 9.70 1.93
C ALA A 129 -2.36 10.26 3.10
N LEU A 130 -2.26 11.56 3.39
CA LEU A 130 -3.05 12.21 4.44
C LEU A 130 -4.54 12.21 4.12
N ARG A 131 -4.92 12.46 2.85
CA ARG A 131 -6.32 12.38 2.41
C ARG A 131 -6.90 10.97 2.58
N VAL A 132 -6.13 9.94 2.23
CA VAL A 132 -6.53 8.54 2.42
C VAL A 132 -6.78 8.26 3.91
N VAL A 133 -5.83 8.58 4.79
CA VAL A 133 -5.99 8.33 6.24
C VAL A 133 -7.17 9.10 6.83
N ALA A 134 -7.38 10.36 6.42
CA ALA A 134 -8.53 11.14 6.85
C ALA A 134 -9.85 10.51 6.40
N SER A 135 -9.92 9.98 5.17
CA SER A 135 -11.13 9.34 4.64
C SER A 135 -11.50 8.04 5.38
N VAL A 136 -10.50 7.28 5.85
CA VAL A 136 -10.71 6.00 6.56
C VAL A 136 -11.19 6.23 8.00
N ARG A 137 -10.75 7.30 8.67
CA ARG A 137 -11.11 7.61 10.06
C ARG A 137 -12.51 8.23 10.24
N GLY A 138 -13.25 8.46 9.14
CA GLY A 138 -14.55 9.12 9.14
C GLY A 138 -14.37 10.63 9.01
N GLY A 139 -14.95 11.21 7.95
CA GLY A 139 -14.75 12.58 7.48
C GLY A 139 -15.20 13.69 8.44
N ALA A 140 -14.46 13.91 9.52
CA ALA A 140 -14.42 15.21 10.18
C ALA A 140 -13.25 16.02 9.59
N PRO A 141 -13.49 17.27 9.14
CA PRO A 141 -12.40 18.21 8.88
C PRO A 141 -11.50 18.26 10.12
N LEU A 142 -10.19 18.32 9.93
CA LEU A 142 -9.26 18.63 11.01
C LEU A 142 -9.57 20.05 11.50
N GLU A 143 -10.41 20.17 12.53
CA GLU A 143 -10.67 21.44 13.19
C GLU A 143 -9.34 21.98 13.74
N PRO A 144 -8.95 23.22 13.41
CA PRO A 144 -7.71 23.79 13.89
C PRO A 144 -7.78 23.98 15.42
N GLY A 145 -7.23 23.01 16.16
CA GLY A 145 -7.11 23.08 17.62
C GLY A 145 -7.27 21.77 18.38
N GLN A 146 -7.68 20.66 17.75
CA GLN A 146 -7.73 19.38 18.45
C GLN A 146 -6.36 18.69 18.48
N SER A 147 -5.69 18.82 19.63
CA SER A 147 -4.46 18.09 19.97
C SER A 147 -4.70 16.57 19.95
N THR A 148 -4.46 15.93 18.81
CA THR A 148 -4.37 14.46 18.69
C THR A 148 -3.27 14.08 17.70
N GLY A 149 -2.05 13.79 18.18
CA GLY A 149 -0.95 13.24 17.36
C GLY A 149 -0.38 14.12 16.23
N ASP A 150 -1.16 15.07 15.73
CA ASP A 150 -0.94 15.86 14.52
C ASP A 150 0.15 16.92 14.73
N ALA A 151 0.25 17.47 15.93
CA ALA A 151 1.34 18.38 16.30
C ALA A 151 2.69 17.65 16.38
N ALA A 152 2.70 16.43 16.93
CA ALA A 152 3.89 15.59 16.97
C ALA A 152 4.27 15.07 15.57
N LEU A 153 3.28 14.73 14.73
CA LEU A 153 3.49 14.34 13.34
C LEU A 153 4.02 15.52 12.49
N LYS A 154 3.43 16.72 12.63
CA LYS A 154 3.89 17.95 11.97
C LYS A 154 5.29 18.36 12.45
N ASP A 155 5.58 18.29 13.75
CA ASP A 155 6.91 18.58 14.29
C ASP A 155 7.96 17.57 13.78
N ARG A 156 7.61 16.27 13.71
CA ARG A 156 8.50 15.23 13.18
C ARG A 156 8.73 15.35 11.68
N LEU A 157 7.70 15.68 10.90
CA LEU A 157 7.82 16.00 9.48
C LEU A 157 8.65 17.27 9.26
N GLY A 158 8.44 18.30 10.09
CA GLY A 158 9.24 19.53 10.06
C GLY A 158 10.71 19.29 10.33
N ARG A 159 11.05 18.44 11.30
CA ARG A 159 12.45 18.04 11.58
C ARG A 159 13.06 17.18 10.48
N ALA A 160 12.29 16.27 9.88
CA ALA A 160 12.76 15.43 8.78
C ALA A 160 13.01 16.23 7.49
N LEU A 161 12.22 17.29 7.26
CA LEU A 161 12.33 18.17 6.08
C LEU A 161 13.30 19.36 6.31
N GLY A 162 13.58 19.73 7.56
CA GLY A 162 14.43 20.87 7.93
C GLY A 162 15.93 20.58 8.07
N GLY A 163 16.39 19.39 7.71
CA GLY A 163 17.79 18.99 7.82
C GLY A 163 18.67 19.42 6.64
N VAL A 164 18.78 20.72 6.37
CA VAL A 164 19.93 21.27 5.64
C VAL A 164 20.75 22.06 6.66
N PRO A 165 21.94 21.58 7.06
CA PRO A 165 22.78 22.35 7.97
C PRO A 165 23.26 23.62 7.24
N PRO A 166 23.16 24.81 7.86
CA PRO A 166 23.86 25.97 7.35
C PRO A 166 25.37 25.80 7.58
N ASP A 167 26.16 26.20 6.59
CA ASP A 167 27.63 26.28 6.62
C ASP A 167 28.17 27.13 7.80
#